data_AF-A0A563EKZ5-F1
#
_entry.id   AF-A0A563EKZ5-F1
#
_cell.length_a   1.000
_cell.length_b   1.000
_cell.length_c   1.000
_cell.angle_alpha   90.00
_cell.angle_beta   90.00
_cell.angle_gamma   90.00
#
_symmetry.space_group_name_H-M   'P 1'
#
loop_
_entity.id
_entity.type
_entity.pdbx_description
1 polymer ?
#
loop_
_entity_poly.entity_id
_entity_poly.type
_entity_poly.pdbx_seq_one_letter_code
_entity_poly.pdbx_strand_id
1 'polypeptide(L)'
;MRQHPSSRITPAGPVAMDPVPCTTPTIGAIMTFDPHHVMARLAVQRTIFHSEADFQHALAWQIQCEHPDARVRLHTRPTREIRLDLLVHLDGVRIAIELKHLAAAFSGVVAGENFELLNQAAQDIARHDVIKDVVRLERLVADGLADVGWSVTLSNDHTFWRPARKVDPIDAAFRLHEGRQLSGTLGWAANAGKGTTVKRDVPHVLAGHYQCNWRDYSTVIDSSGRPRDFRYLCFAVAGVPRVPGSRLAETPVVAPAPRLTAVTARDEILEAARTLANRSADKTFSVHEIVDQLRRQGSRYAENTVRTHVVSRMCVNAPDHHATVFADLERVGAGRYRLV
;
A
#
# COMPACT_ATOMS: atom_id res chain seq x y z
N MET A 1 15.23 92.86 3.88
CA MET A 1 16.27 92.15 4.64
C MET A 1 15.83 92.02 6.09
N ARG A 2 15.28 90.87 6.48
CA ARG A 2 15.07 90.47 7.88
C ARG A 2 15.38 88.98 7.98
N GLN A 3 16.31 88.65 8.86
CA GLN A 3 16.72 87.28 9.19
C GLN A 3 15.66 86.64 10.09
N HIS A 4 15.33 85.37 9.84
CA HIS A 4 14.67 84.48 10.79
C HIS A 4 15.40 83.14 10.86
N PRO A 5 15.31 82.43 12.00
CA PRO A 5 16.40 81.63 12.53
C PRO A 5 16.34 80.15 12.15
N SER A 6 17.52 79.53 12.23
CA SER A 6 17.80 78.11 12.06
C SER A 6 17.10 77.26 13.13
N SER A 7 16.24 76.33 12.71
CA SER A 7 15.70 75.26 13.55
C SER A 7 16.42 73.95 13.24
N ARG A 8 17.15 73.41 14.22
CA ARG A 8 17.78 72.09 14.18
C ARG A 8 16.73 70.99 14.01
N ILE A 9 16.95 70.10 13.05
CA ILE A 9 16.24 68.83 12.93
C ILE A 9 17.01 67.80 13.77
N THR A 10 16.37 67.26 14.80
CA THR A 10 16.81 66.05 15.51
C THR A 10 16.32 64.82 14.74
N PRO A 11 17.15 63.77 14.52
CA PRO A 11 16.66 62.55 13.91
C PRO A 11 15.81 61.76 14.92
N ALA A 12 14.64 61.32 14.48
CA ALA A 12 13.79 60.39 15.23
C ALA A 12 14.52 59.04 15.38
N GLY A 13 14.55 58.50 16.61
CA GLY A 13 15.06 57.16 16.88
C GLY A 13 14.19 56.07 16.23
N PRO A 14 14.70 54.82 16.13
CA PRO A 14 14.00 53.74 15.47
C PRO A 14 12.72 53.38 16.23
N VAL A 15 11.61 53.36 15.51
CA VAL A 15 10.31 52.87 16.00
C VAL A 15 10.44 51.36 16.18
N ALA A 16 10.27 50.86 17.41
CA ALA A 16 10.19 49.44 17.68
C ALA A 16 8.94 48.87 16.99
N MET A 17 9.15 47.93 16.07
CA MET A 17 8.06 47.14 15.50
C MET A 17 7.63 46.11 16.55
N ASP A 18 6.36 46.16 16.95
CA ASP A 18 5.77 45.14 17.80
C ASP A 18 5.89 43.76 17.12
N PRO A 19 6.15 42.69 17.89
CA PRO A 19 6.19 41.34 17.33
C PRO A 19 4.81 40.99 16.75
N VAL A 20 4.79 40.71 15.45
CA VAL A 20 3.63 40.12 14.78
C VAL A 20 3.22 38.88 15.56
N PRO A 21 1.98 38.78 16.07
CA PRO A 21 1.56 37.59 16.79
C PRO A 21 1.66 36.40 15.84
N CYS A 22 2.45 35.39 16.25
CA CYS A 22 2.45 34.08 15.65
C CYS A 22 1.05 33.49 15.86
N THR A 23 0.16 33.74 14.90
CA THR A 23 -1.15 33.11 14.84
C THR A 23 -0.89 31.62 14.64
N THR A 24 -1.07 30.88 15.73
CA THR A 24 -1.23 29.43 15.68
C THR A 24 -2.34 29.13 14.67
N PRO A 25 -2.11 28.29 13.65
CA PRO A 25 -3.16 28.04 12.68
C PRO A 25 -4.38 27.47 13.39
N THR A 26 -5.51 28.15 13.21
CA THR A 26 -6.83 27.73 13.62
C THR A 26 -7.08 26.31 13.12
N ILE A 27 -7.74 25.49 13.95
CA ILE A 27 -8.09 24.07 13.81
C ILE A 27 -8.93 23.72 12.53
N GLY A 28 -8.99 24.61 11.53
CA GLY A 28 -9.62 24.40 10.21
C GLY A 28 -8.66 24.04 9.07
N ALA A 29 -7.34 23.89 9.30
CA ALA A 29 -6.33 23.65 8.25
C ALA A 29 -5.99 22.16 7.97
N ILE A 30 -6.68 21.20 8.60
CA ILE A 30 -6.30 19.77 8.60
C ILE A 30 -7.13 18.93 7.59
N MET A 31 -7.71 19.55 6.55
CA MET A 31 -8.55 18.85 5.57
C MET A 31 -8.08 18.95 4.11
N THR A 32 -6.77 19.12 3.86
CA THR A 32 -6.27 19.36 2.49
C THR A 32 -5.57 18.17 1.82
N PHE A 33 -5.10 17.16 2.56
CA PHE A 33 -4.49 15.97 1.96
C PHE A 33 -5.45 14.79 1.88
N ASP A 34 -6.34 14.86 0.89
CA ASP A 34 -7.29 13.80 0.52
C ASP A 34 -6.99 13.30 -0.91
N PRO A 35 -7.09 11.99 -1.20
CA PRO A 35 -6.75 11.44 -2.51
C PRO A 35 -7.59 12.03 -3.64
N HIS A 36 -8.84 12.42 -3.39
CA HIS A 36 -9.70 13.00 -4.43
C HIS A 36 -9.28 14.41 -4.81
N HIS A 37 -8.75 15.21 -3.86
CA HIS A 37 -8.18 16.51 -4.17
C HIS A 37 -6.97 16.37 -5.09
N VAL A 38 -6.01 15.51 -4.72
CA VAL A 38 -4.79 15.26 -5.50
C VAL A 38 -5.14 14.76 -6.91
N MET A 39 -6.08 13.81 -7.02
CA MET A 39 -6.52 13.29 -8.32
C MET A 39 -7.22 14.35 -9.18
N ALA A 40 -8.05 15.22 -8.58
CA ALA A 40 -8.70 16.30 -9.31
C ALA A 40 -7.69 17.34 -9.84
N ARG A 41 -6.65 17.65 -9.04
CA ARG A 41 -5.58 18.56 -9.46
C ARG A 41 -4.69 17.95 -10.54
N LEU A 42 -4.37 16.66 -10.41
CA LEU A 42 -3.62 15.92 -11.42
C LEU A 42 -4.38 15.85 -12.75
N ALA A 43 -5.70 15.64 -12.72
CA ALA A 43 -6.55 15.59 -13.92
C ALA A 43 -6.49 16.88 -14.76
N VAL A 44 -6.35 18.04 -14.11
CA VAL A 44 -6.20 19.33 -14.80
C VAL A 44 -4.84 19.43 -15.49
N GLN A 45 -3.79 18.87 -14.89
CA GLN A 45 -2.42 18.99 -15.41
C GLN A 45 -2.09 17.91 -16.44
N ARG A 46 -2.63 16.69 -16.28
CA ARG A 46 -2.28 15.52 -17.08
C ARG A 46 -3.50 14.61 -17.23
N THR A 47 -4.14 14.70 -18.39
CA THR A 47 -5.44 14.06 -18.66
C THR A 47 -5.34 12.57 -18.99
N ILE A 48 -4.17 12.08 -19.43
CA ILE A 48 -3.92 10.70 -19.84
C ILE A 48 -2.46 10.33 -19.55
N PHE A 49 -2.18 9.04 -19.40
CA PHE A 49 -0.85 8.50 -19.10
C PHE A 49 -0.48 7.37 -20.04
N HIS A 50 0.81 7.22 -20.36
CA HIS A 50 1.32 6.12 -21.20
C HIS A 50 1.32 4.77 -20.49
N SER A 51 1.46 4.76 -19.17
CA SER A 51 1.62 3.54 -18.39
C SER A 51 1.30 3.77 -16.91
N GLU A 52 1.26 2.69 -16.12
CA GLU A 52 1.16 2.78 -14.66
C GLU A 52 2.35 3.52 -14.04
N ALA A 53 3.56 3.34 -14.58
CA ALA A 53 4.75 4.04 -14.12
C ALA A 53 4.72 5.55 -14.42
N ASP A 54 4.15 5.95 -15.57
CA ASP A 54 3.91 7.35 -15.92
C ASP A 54 2.89 7.97 -14.95
N PHE A 55 1.77 7.28 -14.72
CA PHE A 55 0.78 7.70 -13.71
C PHE A 55 1.40 7.82 -12.31
N GLN A 56 2.20 6.84 -11.89
CA GLN A 56 2.89 6.84 -10.62
C GLN A 56 3.83 8.03 -10.45
N HIS A 57 4.64 8.31 -11.48
CA HIS A 57 5.54 9.46 -11.46
C HIS A 57 4.77 10.78 -11.36
N ALA A 58 3.72 10.93 -12.17
CA ALA A 58 2.92 12.15 -12.19
C ALA A 58 2.15 12.38 -10.87
N LEU A 59 1.60 11.33 -10.26
CA LEU A 59 0.96 11.43 -8.95
C LEU A 59 1.96 11.81 -7.86
N ALA A 60 3.14 11.19 -7.84
CA ALA A 60 4.21 11.53 -6.90
C ALA A 60 4.62 13.01 -7.04
N TRP A 61 4.75 13.48 -8.29
CA TRP A 61 5.08 14.87 -8.59
C TRP A 61 3.98 15.84 -8.14
N GLN A 62 2.70 15.52 -8.41
CA GLN A 62 1.56 16.32 -7.98
C GLN A 62 1.56 16.50 -6.45
N ILE A 63 1.74 15.41 -5.71
CA ILE A 63 1.81 15.43 -4.24
C ILE A 63 2.96 16.33 -3.77
N GLN A 64 4.14 16.21 -4.38
CA GLN A 64 5.30 17.02 -4.03
C GLN A 64 5.09 18.52 -4.33
N CYS A 65 4.36 18.86 -5.40
CA CYS A 65 4.03 20.24 -5.74
C CYS A 65 3.03 20.87 -4.76
N GLU A 66 2.02 20.11 -4.32
CA GLU A 66 1.02 20.58 -3.36
C GLU A 66 1.55 20.62 -1.93
N HIS A 67 2.43 19.68 -1.60
CA HIS A 67 3.03 19.53 -0.29
C HIS A 67 4.55 19.43 -0.39
N PRO A 68 5.27 20.57 -0.51
CA PRO A 68 6.73 20.58 -0.64
C PRO A 68 7.47 19.88 0.52
N ASP A 69 6.86 19.85 1.71
CA ASP A 69 7.42 19.20 2.90
C ASP A 69 7.11 17.68 2.95
N ALA A 70 6.28 17.16 2.04
CA ALA A 70 6.02 15.75 1.95
C ALA A 70 7.29 14.99 1.55
N ARG A 71 7.55 13.87 2.23
CA ARG A 71 8.60 12.92 1.82
C ARG A 71 7.97 11.83 0.99
N VAL A 72 8.05 11.96 -0.33
CA VAL A 72 7.54 10.95 -1.27
C VAL A 72 8.63 9.92 -1.59
N ARG A 73 8.31 8.62 -1.50
CA ARG A 73 9.22 7.51 -1.81
C ARG A 73 8.52 6.52 -2.74
N LEU A 74 9.13 6.25 -3.90
CA LEU A 74 8.61 5.34 -4.91
C LEU A 74 9.19 3.94 -4.75
N HIS A 75 8.39 2.90 -5.05
CA HIS A 75 8.81 1.50 -5.05
C HIS A 75 9.50 1.03 -3.75
N THR A 76 9.10 1.62 -2.62
CA THR A 76 9.73 1.36 -1.33
C THR A 76 9.40 -0.03 -0.81
N ARG A 77 10.22 -0.50 0.13
CA ARG A 77 10.05 -1.79 0.80
C ARG A 77 9.91 -1.59 2.30
N PRO A 78 8.68 -1.35 2.82
CA PRO A 78 8.46 -1.23 4.26
C PRO A 78 8.88 -2.51 5.01
N THR A 79 8.78 -3.66 4.34
CA THR A 79 9.36 -4.94 4.76
C THR A 79 10.06 -5.59 3.55
N ARG A 80 10.86 -6.64 3.76
CA ARG A 80 11.54 -7.35 2.66
C ARG A 80 10.56 -7.89 1.61
N GLU A 81 9.37 -8.27 2.05
CA GLU A 81 8.38 -8.99 1.24
C GLU A 81 7.40 -8.05 0.52
N ILE A 82 7.27 -6.81 0.97
CA ILE A 82 6.32 -5.84 0.43
C ILE A 82 7.06 -4.82 -0.43
N ARG A 83 6.60 -4.63 -1.67
CA ARG A 83 6.99 -3.50 -2.52
C ARG A 83 5.75 -2.63 -2.72
N LEU A 84 5.81 -1.41 -2.25
CA LEU A 84 4.74 -0.42 -2.30
C LEU A 84 5.01 0.61 -3.41
N ASP A 85 4.00 1.01 -4.16
CA ASP A 85 4.19 1.94 -5.29
C ASP A 85 4.62 3.32 -4.79
N LEU A 86 3.92 3.89 -3.80
CA LEU A 86 4.36 5.10 -3.10
C LEU A 86 4.17 4.99 -1.58
N LEU A 87 5.13 5.54 -0.84
CA LEU A 87 4.98 5.88 0.57
C LEU A 87 5.20 7.38 0.72
N VAL A 88 4.20 8.07 1.25
CA VAL A 88 4.25 9.51 1.52
C VAL A 88 4.28 9.73 3.02
N HIS A 89 5.24 10.51 3.50
CA HIS A 89 5.19 11.02 4.88
C HIS A 89 4.86 12.52 4.83
N LEU A 90 3.77 12.91 5.49
CA LEU A 90 3.30 14.29 5.58
C LEU A 90 2.70 14.52 6.97
N ASP A 91 3.11 15.58 7.66
CA ASP A 91 2.61 15.95 8.99
C ASP A 91 2.61 14.80 10.02
N GLY A 92 3.65 13.96 9.97
CA GLY A 92 3.81 12.79 10.85
C GLY A 92 2.94 11.59 10.47
N VAL A 93 2.15 11.67 9.39
CA VAL A 93 1.30 10.60 8.87
C VAL A 93 2.01 9.89 7.72
N ARG A 94 2.05 8.56 7.77
CA ARG A 94 2.56 7.71 6.68
C ARG A 94 1.41 7.16 5.86
N ILE A 95 1.41 7.47 4.58
CA ILE A 95 0.33 7.16 3.65
C ILE A 95 0.90 6.19 2.61
N ALA A 96 0.46 4.94 2.68
CA ALA A 96 0.82 3.91 1.72
C ALA A 96 -0.14 3.98 0.52
N ILE A 97 0.40 4.01 -0.70
CA ILE A 97 -0.41 4.14 -1.92
C ILE A 97 -0.05 3.01 -2.89
N GLU A 98 -1.07 2.32 -3.37
CA GLU A 98 -1.00 1.33 -4.45
C GLU A 98 -1.74 1.88 -5.66
N LEU A 99 -1.16 1.71 -6.85
CA LEU A 99 -1.70 2.25 -8.08
C LEU A 99 -2.02 1.15 -9.08
N LYS A 100 -3.08 1.37 -9.85
CA LYS A 100 -3.39 0.61 -11.06
C LYS A 100 -3.74 1.56 -12.19
N HIS A 101 -3.12 1.37 -13.36
CA HIS A 101 -3.57 2.02 -14.61
C HIS A 101 -4.04 0.95 -15.59
N LEU A 102 -5.36 0.75 -15.65
CA LEU A 102 -6.00 -0.33 -16.40
C LEU A 102 -6.54 0.22 -17.72
N ALA A 103 -5.81 0.00 -18.81
CA ALA A 103 -6.07 0.63 -20.10
C ALA A 103 -6.83 -0.28 -21.10
N ALA A 104 -7.93 0.23 -21.65
CA ALA A 104 -8.42 -0.15 -22.96
C ALA A 104 -7.60 0.54 -24.06
N ALA A 105 -7.62 -0.04 -25.27
CA ALA A 105 -6.89 0.53 -26.40
C ALA A 105 -7.26 1.99 -26.66
N PHE A 106 -6.25 2.82 -26.88
CA PHE A 106 -6.37 4.24 -27.21
C PHE A 106 -5.25 4.63 -28.17
N SER A 107 -5.58 5.43 -29.18
CA SER A 107 -4.63 6.09 -30.07
C SER A 107 -5.10 7.53 -30.25
N GLY A 108 -4.23 8.51 -30.09
CA GLY A 108 -4.59 9.91 -30.27
C GLY A 108 -3.52 10.89 -29.81
N VAL A 109 -3.67 12.15 -30.21
CA VAL A 109 -2.80 13.25 -29.79
C VAL A 109 -3.52 14.08 -28.73
N VAL A 110 -2.91 14.19 -27.55
CA VAL A 110 -3.45 14.96 -26.42
C VAL A 110 -2.40 15.98 -25.99
N ALA A 111 -2.79 17.26 -25.95
CA ALA A 111 -1.87 18.37 -25.64
C ALA A 111 -0.56 18.39 -26.48
N GLY A 112 -0.64 17.94 -27.74
CA GLY A 112 0.52 17.89 -28.65
C GLY A 112 1.40 16.65 -28.51
N GLU A 113 1.08 15.73 -27.59
CA GLU A 113 1.79 14.48 -27.36
C GLU A 113 1.00 13.29 -27.94
N ASN A 114 1.68 12.35 -28.59
CA ASN A 114 1.04 11.15 -29.16
C ASN A 114 0.95 10.04 -28.12
N PHE A 115 -0.22 9.43 -27.95
CA PHE A 115 -0.48 8.32 -27.03
C PHE A 115 -0.93 7.08 -27.79
N GLU A 116 -0.34 5.93 -27.43
CA GLU A 116 -0.70 4.61 -27.95
C GLU A 116 -0.83 3.63 -26.78
N LEU A 117 -2.04 3.52 -26.24
CA LEU A 117 -2.35 2.57 -25.17
C LEU A 117 -2.77 1.23 -25.78
N LEU A 118 -2.11 0.17 -25.34
CA LEU A 118 -2.50 -1.19 -25.68
C LEU A 118 -3.68 -1.63 -24.82
N ASN A 119 -4.57 -2.43 -25.40
CA ASN A 119 -5.64 -3.06 -24.64
C ASN A 119 -5.05 -4.09 -23.67
N GLN A 120 -5.13 -3.80 -22.37
CA GLN A 120 -4.74 -4.72 -21.33
C GLN A 120 -5.85 -5.75 -21.11
N ALA A 121 -5.68 -6.94 -21.70
CA ALA A 121 -6.59 -8.06 -21.51
C ALA A 121 -6.55 -8.60 -20.06
N ALA A 122 -7.45 -9.54 -19.74
CA ALA A 122 -7.59 -10.18 -18.43
C ALA A 122 -8.15 -9.25 -17.33
N GLN A 123 -9.30 -8.64 -17.60
CA GLN A 123 -9.99 -7.79 -16.62
C GLN A 123 -10.38 -8.55 -15.34
N ASP A 124 -10.63 -9.86 -15.43
CA ASP A 124 -10.88 -10.73 -14.28
C ASP A 124 -9.68 -10.75 -13.30
N ILE A 125 -8.47 -10.95 -13.83
CA ILE A 125 -7.22 -10.90 -13.08
C ILE A 125 -6.96 -9.49 -12.53
N ALA A 126 -7.15 -8.46 -13.36
CA ALA A 126 -6.90 -7.08 -12.95
C ALA A 126 -7.79 -6.67 -11.76
N ARG A 127 -9.08 -7.04 -11.78
CA ARG A 127 -10.01 -6.81 -10.66
C ARG A 127 -9.55 -7.52 -9.38
N HIS A 128 -9.15 -8.78 -9.48
CA HIS A 128 -8.58 -9.52 -8.35
C HIS A 128 -7.36 -8.81 -7.78
N ASP A 129 -6.45 -8.32 -8.63
CA ASP A 129 -5.21 -7.68 -8.19
C ASP A 129 -5.46 -6.32 -7.52
N VAL A 130 -6.49 -5.56 -7.92
CA VAL A 130 -6.95 -4.37 -7.19
C VAL A 130 -7.38 -4.74 -5.75
N ILE A 131 -8.18 -5.80 -5.58
CA ILE A 131 -8.62 -6.24 -4.24
C ILE A 131 -7.43 -6.70 -3.39
N LYS A 132 -6.48 -7.41 -4.00
CA LYS A 132 -5.24 -7.83 -3.35
C LYS A 132 -4.46 -6.63 -2.80
N ASP A 133 -4.43 -5.53 -3.53
CA ASP A 133 -3.76 -4.29 -3.12
C ASP A 133 -4.47 -3.63 -1.93
N VAL A 134 -5.81 -3.66 -1.89
CA VAL A 134 -6.57 -3.22 -0.70
C VAL A 134 -6.23 -4.06 0.53
N VAL A 135 -6.25 -5.39 0.43
CA VAL A 135 -5.87 -6.29 1.54
C VAL A 135 -4.43 -6.03 2.00
N ARG A 136 -3.53 -5.74 1.07
CA ARG A 136 -2.15 -5.40 1.38
C ARG A 136 -2.04 -4.09 2.15
N LEU A 137 -2.80 -3.07 1.77
CA LEU A 137 -2.88 -1.81 2.50
C LEU A 137 -3.49 -1.97 3.89
N GLU A 138 -4.56 -2.77 4.04
CA GLU A 138 -5.14 -3.12 5.35
C GLU A 138 -4.09 -3.72 6.28
N ARG A 139 -3.26 -4.63 5.78
CA ARG A 139 -2.17 -5.23 6.56
C ARG A 139 -1.09 -4.22 6.94
N LEU A 140 -0.66 -3.37 5.99
CA LEU A 140 0.34 -2.33 6.28
C LEU A 140 -0.14 -1.38 7.38
N VAL A 141 -1.42 -1.02 7.37
CA VAL A 141 -2.04 -0.18 8.40
C VAL A 141 -2.16 -0.92 9.73
N ALA A 142 -2.66 -2.16 9.72
CA ALA A 142 -2.80 -2.98 10.93
C ALA A 142 -1.46 -3.26 11.63
N ASP A 143 -0.40 -3.50 10.85
CA ASP A 143 0.96 -3.74 11.35
C ASP A 143 1.66 -2.43 11.80
N GLY A 144 0.99 -1.27 11.67
CA GLY A 144 1.54 0.02 12.02
C GLY A 144 2.70 0.46 11.14
N LEU A 145 2.82 -0.09 9.92
CA LEU A 145 3.82 0.29 8.92
C LEU A 145 3.38 1.50 8.09
N ALA A 146 2.07 1.72 8.00
CA ALA A 146 1.44 2.93 7.51
C ALA A 146 0.33 3.36 8.50
N ASP A 147 -0.08 4.61 8.43
CA ASP A 147 -1.18 5.16 9.24
C ASP A 147 -2.48 5.21 8.41
N VAL A 148 -2.35 5.40 7.09
CA VAL A 148 -3.44 5.38 6.10
C VAL A 148 -2.97 4.65 4.84
N GLY A 149 -3.89 4.01 4.11
CA GLY A 149 -3.65 3.37 2.82
C GLY A 149 -4.59 3.88 1.73
N TRP A 150 -4.11 4.11 0.51
CA TRP A 150 -4.92 4.45 -0.66
C TRP A 150 -4.67 3.47 -1.80
N SER A 151 -5.69 2.75 -2.23
CA SER A 151 -5.66 1.99 -3.48
C SER A 151 -6.32 2.84 -4.56
N VAL A 152 -5.57 3.33 -5.55
CA VAL A 152 -6.08 4.18 -6.63
C VAL A 152 -5.99 3.43 -7.96
N THR A 153 -7.14 3.19 -8.59
CA THR A 153 -7.24 2.59 -9.92
C THR A 153 -7.76 3.61 -10.92
N LEU A 154 -6.98 3.91 -11.95
CA LEU A 154 -7.36 4.76 -13.09
C LEU A 154 -7.62 3.88 -14.31
N SER A 155 -8.68 4.15 -15.06
CA SER A 155 -9.02 3.34 -16.24
C SER A 155 -9.86 4.12 -17.27
N ASN A 156 -9.68 3.79 -18.55
CA ASN A 156 -10.60 4.12 -19.65
C ASN A 156 -11.44 2.91 -20.11
N ASP A 157 -11.28 1.74 -19.49
CA ASP A 157 -12.07 0.54 -19.78
C ASP A 157 -13.36 0.55 -18.95
N HIS A 158 -14.47 0.89 -19.61
CA HIS A 158 -15.78 0.96 -18.98
C HIS A 158 -16.26 -0.34 -18.34
N THR A 159 -15.66 -1.50 -18.67
CA THR A 159 -16.01 -2.78 -18.04
C THR A 159 -15.59 -2.87 -16.58
N PHE A 160 -14.78 -1.94 -16.08
CA PHE A 160 -14.47 -1.84 -14.64
C PHE A 160 -15.55 -1.13 -13.84
N TRP A 161 -16.21 -0.09 -14.38
CA TRP A 161 -17.24 0.66 -13.66
C TRP A 161 -18.68 0.37 -14.10
N ARG A 162 -18.89 -0.28 -15.24
CA ARG A 162 -20.23 -0.73 -15.67
C ARG A 162 -20.47 -2.19 -15.27
N PRO A 163 -21.69 -2.53 -14.80
CA PRO A 163 -22.07 -3.91 -14.58
C PRO A 163 -21.92 -4.75 -15.86
N ALA A 164 -21.42 -5.97 -15.72
CA ALA A 164 -21.39 -6.92 -16.83
C ALA A 164 -22.78 -7.51 -17.07
N ARG A 165 -23.09 -7.86 -18.32
CA ARG A 165 -24.32 -8.60 -18.67
C ARG A 165 -24.23 -10.09 -18.37
N LYS A 166 -23.01 -10.63 -18.24
CA LYS A 166 -22.79 -12.05 -17.98
C LYS A 166 -23.26 -12.38 -16.57
N VAL A 167 -24.16 -13.36 -16.49
CA VAL A 167 -24.60 -13.95 -15.22
C VAL A 167 -23.46 -14.81 -14.67
N ASP A 168 -23.19 -14.68 -13.38
CA ASP A 168 -22.20 -15.45 -12.61
C ASP A 168 -20.82 -15.62 -13.30
N PRO A 169 -20.13 -14.50 -13.61
CA PRO A 169 -18.78 -14.59 -14.13
C PRO A 169 -17.81 -15.14 -13.06
N ILE A 170 -16.71 -15.76 -13.48
CA ILE A 170 -15.76 -16.42 -12.57
C ILE A 170 -15.12 -15.48 -11.55
N ASP A 171 -15.10 -14.18 -11.85
CA ASP A 171 -14.58 -13.08 -11.04
C ASP A 171 -15.70 -12.26 -10.36
N ALA A 172 -16.92 -12.79 -10.23
CA ALA A 172 -18.07 -12.08 -9.67
C ALA A 172 -17.77 -11.42 -8.31
N ALA A 173 -17.01 -12.11 -7.44
CA ALA A 173 -16.61 -11.60 -6.14
C ALA A 173 -15.68 -10.38 -6.22
N PHE A 174 -14.94 -10.21 -7.32
CA PHE A 174 -13.97 -9.12 -7.51
C PHE A 174 -14.52 -7.95 -8.31
N ARG A 175 -15.80 -7.96 -8.69
CA ARG A 175 -16.38 -6.92 -9.56
C ARG A 175 -16.24 -5.53 -8.93
N LEU A 176 -15.81 -4.57 -9.74
CA LEU A 176 -15.53 -3.20 -9.32
C LEU A 176 -16.57 -2.19 -9.83
N HIS A 177 -17.71 -2.63 -10.37
CA HIS A 177 -18.67 -1.71 -10.99
C HIS A 177 -19.20 -0.67 -9.98
N GLU A 178 -19.68 0.46 -10.50
CA GLU A 178 -20.29 1.54 -9.71
C GLU A 178 -21.29 1.00 -8.69
N GLY A 179 -21.22 1.51 -7.46
CA GLY A 179 -22.09 1.17 -6.34
C GLY A 179 -21.87 -0.22 -5.73
N ARG A 180 -20.96 -1.04 -6.25
CA ARG A 180 -20.70 -2.37 -5.69
C ARG A 180 -20.13 -2.28 -4.27
N GLN A 181 -20.70 -3.07 -3.36
CA GLN A 181 -20.16 -3.25 -2.00
C GLN A 181 -19.20 -4.43 -1.94
N LEU A 182 -18.03 -4.23 -1.35
CA LEU A 182 -16.96 -5.20 -1.17
C LEU A 182 -16.65 -5.35 0.33
N SER A 183 -16.71 -6.58 0.83
CA SER A 183 -16.40 -6.93 2.22
C SER A 183 -16.25 -8.44 2.36
N GLY A 184 -15.69 -8.89 3.48
CA GLY A 184 -15.59 -10.31 3.82
C GLY A 184 -14.59 -11.08 2.95
N THR A 185 -14.90 -12.36 2.69
CA THR A 185 -14.04 -13.24 1.90
C THR A 185 -14.43 -13.23 0.43
N LEU A 186 -13.52 -12.81 -0.44
CA LEU A 186 -13.69 -12.73 -1.88
C LEU A 186 -12.80 -13.77 -2.57
N GLY A 187 -13.42 -14.68 -3.31
CA GLY A 187 -12.73 -15.76 -4.00
C GLY A 187 -13.23 -15.95 -5.43
N TRP A 188 -12.43 -16.64 -6.24
CA TRP A 188 -12.87 -17.08 -7.56
C TRP A 188 -14.08 -18.00 -7.45
N ALA A 189 -14.95 -17.97 -8.46
CA ALA A 189 -16.01 -18.96 -8.56
C ALA A 189 -15.42 -20.37 -8.76
N ALA A 190 -16.17 -21.40 -8.33
CA ALA A 190 -15.71 -22.79 -8.38
C ALA A 190 -15.36 -23.28 -9.81
N ASN A 191 -15.94 -22.68 -10.84
CA ASN A 191 -15.68 -22.99 -12.24
C ASN A 191 -14.51 -22.18 -12.86
N ALA A 192 -13.77 -21.41 -12.06
CA ALA A 192 -12.59 -20.69 -12.54
C ALA A 192 -11.47 -21.66 -12.96
N GLY A 193 -10.92 -21.46 -14.16
CA GLY A 193 -9.85 -22.31 -14.69
C GLY A 193 -8.54 -22.13 -13.93
N LYS A 194 -7.73 -23.20 -13.88
CA LYS A 194 -6.39 -23.18 -13.24
C LYS A 194 -5.51 -22.07 -13.81
N GLY A 195 -5.52 -21.86 -15.13
CA GLY A 195 -4.72 -20.81 -15.80
C GLY A 195 -4.99 -19.40 -15.27
N THR A 196 -6.25 -19.08 -14.95
CA THR A 196 -6.64 -17.77 -14.39
C THR A 196 -6.25 -17.64 -12.92
N THR A 197 -6.35 -18.73 -12.16
CA THR A 197 -6.17 -18.74 -10.70
C THR A 197 -4.75 -19.04 -10.24
N VAL A 198 -3.83 -19.43 -11.13
CA VAL A 198 -2.42 -19.69 -10.76
C VAL A 198 -1.84 -18.48 -10.01
N LYS A 199 -1.30 -18.73 -8.81
CA LYS A 199 -0.76 -17.73 -7.86
C LYS A 199 -1.80 -16.72 -7.32
N ARG A 200 -3.08 -17.01 -7.50
CA ARG A 200 -4.25 -16.19 -7.14
C ARG A 200 -5.37 -17.04 -6.53
N ASP A 201 -5.07 -18.26 -6.12
CA ASP A 201 -6.02 -19.26 -5.63
C ASP A 201 -6.40 -19.06 -4.16
N VAL A 202 -5.64 -18.24 -3.43
CA VAL A 202 -5.95 -17.86 -2.06
C VAL A 202 -7.01 -16.74 -2.06
N PRO A 203 -8.18 -16.93 -1.44
CA PRO A 203 -9.19 -15.89 -1.31
C PRO A 203 -8.66 -14.65 -0.55
N HIS A 204 -9.14 -13.48 -0.96
CA HIS A 204 -8.88 -12.21 -0.27
C HIS A 204 -9.86 -12.03 0.86
N VAL A 205 -9.36 -11.78 2.07
CA VAL A 205 -10.19 -11.47 3.23
C VAL A 205 -10.04 -9.99 3.52
N LEU A 206 -11.08 -9.21 3.24
CA LEU A 206 -11.15 -7.80 3.56
C LEU A 206 -11.57 -7.63 5.03
N ALA A 207 -10.80 -6.84 5.77
CA ALA A 207 -11.18 -6.42 7.12
C ALA A 207 -12.21 -5.28 7.10
N GLY A 208 -12.14 -4.42 6.08
CA GLY A 208 -13.00 -3.28 5.86
C GLY A 208 -14.23 -3.59 5.00
N HIS A 209 -15.06 -2.55 4.87
CA HIS A 209 -16.21 -2.52 3.96
C HIS A 209 -16.02 -1.34 3.01
N TYR A 210 -16.07 -1.61 1.72
CA TYR A 210 -15.76 -0.64 0.68
C TYR A 210 -16.89 -0.54 -0.34
N GLN A 211 -17.25 0.69 -0.69
CA GLN A 211 -18.14 0.95 -1.82
C GLN A 211 -17.32 1.38 -3.03
N CYS A 212 -17.57 0.76 -4.17
CA CYS A 212 -17.01 1.17 -5.45
C CYS A 212 -17.68 2.47 -5.91
N ASN A 213 -17.04 3.60 -5.64
CA ASN A 213 -17.49 4.92 -6.07
C ASN A 213 -16.52 5.44 -7.14
N TRP A 214 -16.88 5.28 -8.42
CA TRP A 214 -16.04 5.78 -9.51
C TRP A 214 -16.28 7.26 -9.72
N ARG A 215 -15.18 7.99 -9.93
CA ARG A 215 -15.17 9.43 -10.17
C ARG A 215 -14.60 9.70 -11.55
N ASP A 216 -15.14 10.73 -12.19
CA ASP A 216 -14.63 11.16 -13.49
C ASP A 216 -13.23 11.75 -13.31
N TYR A 217 -12.33 11.42 -14.24
CA TYR A 217 -10.96 11.91 -14.25
C TYR A 217 -10.77 12.89 -15.41
N SER A 218 -10.97 12.43 -16.64
CA SER A 218 -10.81 13.25 -17.85
C SER A 218 -11.62 12.66 -18.99
N THR A 219 -11.81 13.46 -20.04
CA THR A 219 -12.27 12.98 -21.35
C THR A 219 -11.29 13.47 -22.41
N VAL A 220 -10.79 12.57 -23.24
CA VAL A 220 -9.88 12.89 -24.36
C VAL A 220 -10.49 12.43 -25.68
N ILE A 221 -10.05 13.01 -26.79
CA ILE A 221 -10.52 12.64 -28.13
C ILE A 221 -9.48 11.72 -28.76
N ASP A 222 -9.94 10.56 -29.25
CA ASP A 222 -9.08 9.62 -29.98
C ASP A 222 -8.82 10.07 -31.44
N SER A 223 -7.93 9.38 -32.13
CA SER A 223 -7.60 9.63 -33.54
C SER A 223 -8.78 9.48 -34.50
N SER A 224 -9.88 8.85 -34.07
CA SER A 224 -11.14 8.72 -34.81
C SER A 224 -12.16 9.83 -34.47
N GLY A 225 -11.77 10.83 -33.67
CA GLY A 225 -12.65 11.92 -33.25
C GLY A 225 -13.67 11.55 -32.18
N ARG A 226 -13.52 10.39 -31.50
CA ARG A 226 -14.48 9.91 -30.50
C ARG A 226 -13.99 10.25 -29.08
N PRO A 227 -14.89 10.66 -28.18
CA PRO A 227 -14.53 10.86 -26.78
C PRO A 227 -14.20 9.53 -26.09
N ARG A 228 -13.24 9.59 -25.19
CA ARG A 228 -12.79 8.50 -24.34
C ARG A 228 -12.69 9.00 -22.91
N ASP A 229 -13.55 8.46 -22.07
CA ASP A 229 -13.63 8.82 -20.67
C ASP A 229 -12.62 8.01 -19.86
N PHE A 230 -11.86 8.69 -19.03
CA PHE A 230 -11.09 8.11 -17.95
C PHE A 230 -11.83 8.36 -16.65
N ARG A 231 -11.94 7.32 -15.83
CA ARG A 231 -12.48 7.38 -14.48
C ARG A 231 -11.50 6.75 -13.51
N TYR A 232 -11.59 7.13 -12.24
CA TYR A 232 -10.79 6.52 -11.19
C TYR A 232 -11.66 6.02 -10.03
N LEU A 233 -11.17 4.99 -9.38
CA LEU A 233 -11.70 4.42 -8.14
C LEU A 233 -10.63 4.54 -7.06
N CYS A 234 -11.01 5.01 -5.88
CA CYS A 234 -10.12 5.08 -4.72
C CYS A 234 -10.74 4.37 -3.52
N PHE A 235 -10.01 3.41 -2.96
CA PHE A 235 -10.31 2.84 -1.65
C PHE A 235 -9.36 3.42 -0.60
N ALA A 236 -9.91 4.11 0.39
CA ALA A 236 -9.17 4.61 1.53
C ALA A 236 -9.26 3.61 2.70
N VAL A 237 -8.11 3.16 3.17
CA VAL A 237 -7.92 2.31 4.35
C VAL A 237 -7.49 3.21 5.49
N ALA A 238 -8.36 3.44 6.47
CA ALA A 238 -8.02 4.21 7.65
C ALA A 238 -7.46 3.31 8.75
N GLY A 239 -6.39 3.74 9.41
CA GLY A 239 -5.97 3.17 10.68
C GLY A 239 -6.90 3.58 11.82
N VAL A 240 -6.85 2.87 12.95
CA VAL A 240 -7.44 3.36 14.19
C VAL A 240 -6.70 4.65 14.57
N PRO A 241 -7.39 5.79 14.83
CA PRO A 241 -6.72 7.04 15.18
C PRO A 241 -5.78 6.83 16.36
N ARG A 242 -4.47 7.06 16.14
CA ARG A 242 -3.53 7.16 17.26
C ARG A 242 -3.76 8.50 17.93
N VAL A 243 -4.05 8.48 19.23
CA VAL A 243 -4.28 9.69 20.03
C VAL A 243 -3.09 10.66 19.86
N PRO A 244 -3.33 11.91 19.39
CA PRO A 244 -2.30 12.94 19.29
C PRO A 244 -1.72 13.19 20.68
N GLY A 245 -0.43 12.90 20.87
CA GLY A 245 0.24 12.97 22.18
C GLY A 245 0.85 11.65 22.65
N SER A 246 0.51 10.52 22.04
CA SER A 246 1.30 9.29 22.18
C SER A 246 2.55 9.35 21.30
N ARG A 247 3.46 10.26 21.65
CA ARG A 247 4.84 10.20 21.17
C ARG A 247 5.44 8.88 21.69
N LEU A 248 5.37 7.80 20.91
CA LEU A 248 6.56 6.96 20.83
C LEU A 248 7.60 7.87 20.21
N ALA A 249 8.43 8.47 21.07
CA ALA A 249 9.43 9.44 20.71
C ALA A 249 10.10 9.03 19.40
N GLU A 250 10.06 9.92 18.39
CA GLU A 250 11.03 9.88 17.31
C GLU A 250 12.40 9.81 17.99
N THR A 251 13.00 8.63 17.95
CA THR A 251 14.31 8.44 18.56
C THR A 251 15.27 9.19 17.65
N PRO A 252 16.03 10.17 18.16
CA PRO A 252 17.04 10.82 17.35
C PRO A 252 17.98 9.73 16.82
N VAL A 253 18.48 9.93 15.59
CA VAL A 253 19.47 9.06 14.96
C VAL A 253 20.74 9.10 15.81
N VAL A 254 20.78 8.25 16.82
CA VAL A 254 21.95 7.96 17.66
C VAL A 254 22.42 6.58 17.27
N ALA A 255 23.73 6.46 17.04
CA ALA A 255 24.41 5.24 16.62
C ALA A 255 23.93 4.00 17.42
N PRO A 256 23.83 2.82 16.79
CA PRO A 256 23.12 1.71 17.38
C PRO A 256 23.89 1.13 18.58
N ALA A 257 23.24 1.15 19.75
CA ALA A 257 23.53 0.27 20.87
C ALA A 257 22.38 -0.76 21.03
N PRO A 258 22.62 -1.94 21.62
CA PRO A 258 21.96 -3.18 21.23
C PRO A 258 20.51 -3.28 21.71
N ARG A 259 19.64 -3.79 20.83
CA ARG A 259 18.21 -4.04 21.09
C ARG A 259 18.01 -5.25 21.99
N LEU A 260 17.17 -5.11 23.02
CA LEU A 260 16.46 -6.23 23.63
C LEU A 260 15.36 -6.69 22.66
N THR A 261 15.40 -7.97 22.27
CA THR A 261 14.70 -8.55 21.12
C THR A 261 13.25 -8.94 21.44
N ALA A 262 12.29 -8.46 20.64
CA ALA A 262 10.97 -9.08 20.57
C ALA A 262 11.10 -10.49 19.98
N VAL A 263 10.57 -11.51 20.66
CA VAL A 263 10.62 -12.91 20.21
C VAL A 263 9.84 -13.06 18.91
N THR A 264 10.50 -13.58 17.88
CA THR A 264 9.91 -13.80 16.55
C THR A 264 9.33 -15.21 16.40
N ALA A 265 8.51 -15.44 15.38
CA ALA A 265 8.01 -16.77 15.04
C ALA A 265 9.16 -17.78 14.84
N ARG A 266 10.26 -17.34 14.22
CA ARG A 266 11.48 -18.16 14.04
C ARG A 266 12.07 -18.58 15.39
N ASP A 267 12.15 -17.66 16.35
CA ASP A 267 12.72 -17.93 17.68
C ASP A 267 11.87 -18.95 18.45
N GLU A 268 10.54 -18.78 18.43
CA GLU A 268 9.62 -19.74 19.07
C GLU A 268 9.70 -21.12 18.39
N ILE A 269 9.75 -21.17 17.05
CA ILE A 269 9.89 -22.42 16.30
C ILE A 269 11.20 -23.12 16.61
N LEU A 270 12.31 -22.37 16.68
CA LEU A 270 13.62 -22.92 17.03
C LEU A 270 13.64 -23.48 18.46
N GLU A 271 12.98 -22.81 19.40
CA GLU A 271 12.89 -23.28 20.78
C GLU A 271 12.02 -24.54 20.91
N ALA A 272 10.88 -24.57 20.21
CA ALA A 272 10.05 -25.76 20.10
C ALA A 272 10.82 -26.93 19.44
N ALA A 273 11.53 -26.66 18.34
CA ALA A 273 12.35 -27.65 17.64
C ALA A 273 13.48 -28.20 18.52
N ARG A 274 14.19 -27.36 19.29
CA ARG A 274 15.21 -27.79 20.26
C ARG A 274 14.61 -28.70 21.32
N THR A 275 13.45 -28.31 21.87
CA THR A 275 12.74 -29.12 22.86
C THR A 275 12.36 -30.50 22.32
N LEU A 276 11.84 -30.56 21.10
CA LEU A 276 11.42 -31.81 20.45
C LEU A 276 12.62 -32.69 20.07
N ALA A 277 13.67 -32.10 19.50
CA ALA A 277 14.91 -32.81 19.16
C ALA A 277 15.56 -33.44 20.41
N ASN A 278 15.49 -32.78 21.56
CA ASN A 278 16.03 -33.33 22.82
C ASN A 278 15.22 -34.51 23.36
N ARG A 279 13.95 -34.64 22.98
CA ARG A 279 13.06 -35.74 23.39
C ARG A 279 13.06 -36.91 22.41
N SER A 280 13.49 -36.72 21.16
CA SER A 280 13.57 -37.78 20.16
C SER A 280 14.94 -38.49 20.17
N ALA A 281 14.94 -39.81 20.10
CA ALA A 281 16.15 -40.64 20.03
C ALA A 281 16.98 -40.35 18.76
N ASP A 282 16.33 -40.05 17.64
CA ASP A 282 16.96 -39.76 16.37
C ASP A 282 17.17 -38.26 16.09
N LYS A 283 16.89 -37.39 17.08
CA LYS A 283 16.97 -35.91 16.96
C LYS A 283 16.09 -35.32 15.86
N THR A 284 15.00 -36.00 15.51
CA THR A 284 14.11 -35.60 14.43
C THR A 284 12.68 -35.34 14.94
N PHE A 285 11.96 -34.42 14.30
CA PHE A 285 10.60 -34.01 14.63
C PHE A 285 9.78 -33.70 13.37
N SER A 286 8.46 -33.64 13.52
CA SER A 286 7.51 -33.27 12.48
C SER A 286 6.98 -31.85 12.66
N VAL A 287 6.40 -31.28 11.60
CA VAL A 287 5.76 -29.96 11.66
C VAL A 287 4.56 -29.97 12.62
N HIS A 288 3.82 -31.08 12.67
CA HIS A 288 2.69 -31.23 13.57
C HIS A 288 3.12 -31.14 15.05
N GLU A 289 4.23 -31.79 15.41
CA GLU A 289 4.77 -31.72 16.77
C GLU A 289 5.24 -30.31 17.15
N ILE A 290 5.80 -29.54 16.19
CA ILE A 290 6.15 -28.13 16.41
C ILE A 290 4.88 -27.32 16.68
N VAL A 291 3.84 -27.48 15.86
CA VAL A 291 2.57 -26.76 16.01
C VAL A 291 1.92 -27.09 17.37
N ASP A 292 1.90 -28.35 17.76
CA ASP A 292 1.36 -28.78 19.06
C ASP A 292 2.15 -28.20 20.24
N GLN A 293 3.49 -28.21 20.15
CA GLN A 293 4.36 -27.64 21.17
C GLN A 293 4.16 -26.13 21.31
N LEU A 294 4.07 -25.40 20.19
CA LEU A 294 3.80 -23.96 20.19
C LEU A 294 2.41 -23.62 20.72
N ARG A 295 1.39 -24.43 20.40
CA ARG A 295 0.05 -24.28 20.96
C ARG A 295 0.05 -24.46 22.48
N ARG A 296 0.77 -25.46 23.00
CA ARG A 296 0.93 -25.66 24.46
C ARG A 296 1.68 -24.51 25.14
N GLN A 297 2.58 -23.84 24.42
CA GLN A 297 3.33 -22.68 24.90
C GLN A 297 2.55 -21.36 24.78
N GLY A 298 1.31 -21.38 24.28
CA GLY A 298 0.49 -20.18 24.12
C GLY A 298 0.94 -19.26 22.99
N SER A 299 1.61 -19.82 21.97
CA SER A 299 2.06 -19.05 20.81
C SER A 299 0.89 -18.33 20.13
N ARG A 300 1.11 -17.06 19.78
CA ARG A 300 0.16 -16.22 19.04
C ARG A 300 0.12 -16.51 17.53
N TYR A 301 1.05 -17.32 17.03
CA TYR A 301 1.20 -17.54 15.59
C TYR A 301 0.24 -18.62 15.09
N ALA A 302 -0.43 -18.33 13.97
CA ALA A 302 -1.33 -19.28 13.33
C ALA A 302 -0.57 -20.51 12.82
N GLU A 303 -1.20 -21.69 12.83
CA GLU A 303 -0.61 -22.95 12.37
C GLU A 303 -0.04 -22.83 10.94
N ASN A 304 -0.75 -22.17 10.02
CA ASN A 304 -0.28 -21.95 8.66
C ASN A 304 1.04 -21.14 8.62
N THR A 305 1.19 -20.14 9.50
CA THR A 305 2.42 -19.35 9.61
C THR A 305 3.60 -20.22 10.05
N VAL A 306 3.39 -21.09 11.04
CA VAL A 306 4.39 -22.04 11.55
C VAL A 306 4.78 -23.04 10.46
N ARG A 307 3.79 -23.62 9.78
CA ARG A 307 4.02 -24.56 8.65
C ARG A 307 4.87 -23.94 7.55
N THR A 308 4.52 -22.73 7.11
CA THR A 308 5.29 -22.02 6.08
C THR A 308 6.72 -21.73 6.52
N HIS A 309 6.94 -21.37 7.79
CA HIS A 309 8.28 -21.15 8.32
C HIS A 309 9.12 -22.43 8.27
N VAL A 310 8.59 -23.54 8.81
CA VAL A 310 9.31 -24.82 8.87
C VAL A 310 9.54 -25.43 7.50
N VAL A 311 8.55 -25.41 6.60
CA VAL A 311 8.60 -26.12 5.31
C VAL A 311 9.41 -25.36 4.26
N SER A 312 9.37 -24.03 4.28
CA SER A 312 9.84 -23.20 3.15
C SER A 312 10.86 -22.15 3.54
N ARG A 313 10.78 -21.54 4.73
CA ARG A 313 11.68 -20.42 5.09
C ARG A 313 12.92 -20.88 5.85
N MET A 314 12.79 -21.90 6.69
CA MET A 314 13.83 -22.39 7.60
C MET A 314 14.51 -23.69 7.11
N CYS A 315 13.97 -24.34 6.07
CA CYS A 315 14.42 -25.65 5.60
C CYS A 315 15.47 -25.50 4.49
N VAL A 316 16.71 -25.94 4.72
CA VAL A 316 17.84 -25.82 3.79
C VAL A 316 17.59 -26.45 2.42
N ASN A 317 16.84 -27.55 2.40
CA ASN A 317 16.47 -28.31 1.21
C ASN A 317 14.97 -28.17 0.87
N ALA A 318 14.39 -26.99 1.12
CA ALA A 318 13.06 -26.65 0.64
C ALA A 318 13.01 -26.68 -0.91
N PRO A 319 11.90 -27.09 -1.54
CA PRO A 319 11.74 -27.02 -3.00
C PRO A 319 11.92 -25.58 -3.52
N ASP A 320 12.53 -25.42 -4.70
CA ASP A 320 12.97 -24.16 -5.36
C ASP A 320 11.88 -23.09 -5.65
N HIS A 321 10.68 -23.25 -5.10
CA HIS A 321 9.55 -22.34 -5.31
C HIS A 321 9.46 -21.22 -4.26
N HIS A 322 10.29 -21.25 -3.21
CA HIS A 322 10.45 -20.19 -2.22
C HIS A 322 11.94 -20.01 -1.89
N ALA A 323 12.46 -18.77 -1.93
CA ALA A 323 13.82 -18.51 -1.50
C ALA A 323 13.99 -18.89 -0.02
N THR A 324 14.81 -19.91 0.27
CA THR A 324 15.16 -20.29 1.64
C THR A 324 15.77 -19.07 2.35
N VAL A 325 15.14 -18.63 3.43
CA VAL A 325 15.55 -17.39 4.13
C VAL A 325 16.54 -17.71 5.26
N PHE A 326 16.45 -18.91 5.83
CA PHE A 326 17.25 -19.36 6.97
C PHE A 326 17.64 -20.85 6.81
N ALA A 327 18.85 -21.19 7.26
CA ALA A 327 19.41 -22.54 7.19
C ALA A 327 19.32 -23.26 8.54
N ASP A 328 18.14 -23.23 9.16
CA ASP A 328 17.95 -23.69 10.55
C ASP A 328 17.53 -25.16 10.64
N LEU A 329 16.86 -25.68 9.61
CA LEU A 329 16.24 -27.00 9.59
C LEU A 329 16.61 -27.73 8.31
N GLU A 330 16.66 -29.05 8.37
CA GLU A 330 16.82 -29.93 7.23
C GLU A 330 15.68 -30.94 7.20
N ARG A 331 15.06 -31.14 6.04
CA ARG A 331 14.11 -32.23 5.81
C ARG A 331 14.89 -33.51 5.55
N VAL A 332 14.80 -34.47 6.46
CA VAL A 332 15.52 -35.75 6.41
C VAL A 332 14.65 -36.92 5.92
N GLY A 333 13.34 -36.69 5.74
CA GLY A 333 12.39 -37.69 5.24
C GLY A 333 10.99 -37.10 5.03
N ALA A 334 10.04 -37.95 4.63
CA ALA A 334 8.65 -37.54 4.43
C ALA A 334 8.06 -36.95 5.73
N GLY A 335 7.88 -35.62 5.76
CA GLY A 335 7.36 -34.90 6.92
C GLY A 335 8.29 -34.84 8.15
N ARG A 336 9.54 -35.30 8.04
CA ARG A 336 10.52 -35.36 9.14
C ARG A 336 11.63 -34.33 8.94
N TYR A 337 11.98 -33.64 10.02
CA TYR A 337 12.93 -32.54 10.06
C TYR A 337 13.93 -32.73 11.19
N ARG A 338 15.07 -32.04 11.09
CA ARG A 338 16.14 -31.95 12.10
C ARG A 338 16.68 -30.53 12.13
N LEU A 339 17.24 -30.11 13.26
CA LEU A 339 18.02 -28.86 13.39
C LEU A 339 19.39 -29.01 12.71
N VAL A 340 19.76 -28.03 11.90
CA VAL A 340 21.07 -27.94 11.24
C VAL A 340 22.14 -27.42 12.19
#